data_AF-A0A257KNE8-F1
#
_entry.id   AF-A0A257KNE8-F1
#
_cell.length_a   1.000
_cell.length_b   1.000
_cell.length_c   1.000
_cell.angle_alpha   90.00
_cell.angle_beta   90.00
_cell.angle_gamma   90.00
#
_symmetry.space_group_name_H-M   'P 1'
#
loop_
_entity.id
_entity.type
_entity.pdbx_description
1 polymer ?
#
loop_
_entity_poly.entity_id
_entity_poly.type
_entity_poly.pdbx_seq_one_letter_code
_entity_poly.pdbx_strand_id
1 'polypeptide(L)'
;MMAGRMAVATLTPTQGHAVRGSVMFHRMDGHLMVHARLSGLQPDAEHGFHVHETGNCASTDASSAGGHFQADGQPHGPPGAAHHTGDLPALKADANGNVDQKFMLASGPTMDQGPRG
;
A
#
# COMPACT_ATOMS: atom_id res chain seq x y z
N MET A 1 -26.03 -10.07 -3.72
CA MET A 1 -24.95 -9.09 -3.48
C MET A 1 -23.75 -9.88 -3.00
N MET A 2 -22.73 -10.09 -3.84
CA MET A 2 -21.54 -10.81 -3.40
C MET A 2 -20.70 -9.84 -2.56
N ALA A 3 -20.63 -10.07 -1.24
CA ALA A 3 -19.78 -9.30 -0.36
C ALA A 3 -18.32 -9.49 -0.80
N GLY A 4 -17.69 -8.43 -1.30
CA GLY A 4 -16.27 -8.45 -1.67
C GLY A 4 -15.40 -8.72 -0.44
N ARG A 5 -14.29 -9.46 -0.62
CA ARG A 5 -13.30 -9.61 0.45
C ARG A 5 -12.72 -8.25 0.80
N MET A 6 -12.50 -8.00 2.08
CA MET A 6 -11.89 -6.78 2.60
C MET A 6 -10.72 -7.12 3.52
N ALA A 7 -9.66 -6.32 3.45
CA ALA A 7 -8.55 -6.35 4.39
C ALA A 7 -8.21 -4.92 4.82
N VAL A 8 -7.71 -4.76 6.04
CA VAL A 8 -7.29 -3.46 6.58
C VAL A 8 -5.90 -3.60 7.17
N ALA A 9 -5.00 -2.71 6.77
CA ALA A 9 -3.69 -2.53 7.40
C ALA A 9 -3.71 -1.23 8.21
N THR A 10 -3.34 -1.30 9.47
CA THR A 10 -3.15 -0.11 10.32
C THR A 10 -1.69 0.31 10.25
N LEU A 11 -1.44 1.58 9.95
CA LEU A 11 -0.10 2.16 9.95
C LEU A 11 0.12 2.85 11.29
N THR A 12 1.13 2.40 12.02
CA THR A 12 1.63 3.02 13.25
C THR A 12 2.93 3.77 12.97
N PRO A 13 3.20 4.91 13.62
CA PRO A 13 4.41 5.65 13.38
C PRO A 13 5.68 4.85 13.70
N THR A 14 6.69 4.97 12.85
CA THR A 14 8.07 4.54 13.12
C THR A 14 8.82 5.59 13.94
N GLN A 15 10.00 5.22 14.46
CA GLN A 15 10.81 6.12 15.27
C GLN A 15 11.16 7.40 14.51
N GLY A 16 10.81 8.56 15.08
CA GLY A 16 11.09 9.87 14.48
C GLY A 16 10.07 10.33 13.43
N HIS A 17 9.04 9.53 13.15
CA HIS A 17 7.98 9.86 12.21
C HIS A 17 6.63 9.98 12.91
N ALA A 18 5.67 10.67 12.26
CA ALA A 18 4.33 10.88 12.79
C ALA A 18 3.23 10.20 11.95
N VAL A 19 3.62 9.54 10.85
CA VAL A 19 2.68 8.96 9.88
C VAL A 19 1.87 7.85 10.51
N ARG A 20 0.54 7.96 10.42
CA ARG A 20 -0.41 7.00 10.98
C ARG A 20 -1.72 6.99 10.22
N GLY A 21 -2.46 5.89 10.36
CA GLY A 21 -3.80 5.76 9.83
C GLY A 21 -4.11 4.34 9.40
N SER A 22 -4.92 4.18 8.36
CA SER A 22 -5.31 2.87 7.84
C SER A 22 -5.36 2.86 6.33
N VAL A 23 -5.02 1.70 5.76
CA VAL A 23 -5.25 1.38 4.35
C VAL A 23 -6.25 0.23 4.30
N MET A 24 -7.34 0.44 3.57
CA MET A 24 -8.33 -0.59 3.30
C MET A 24 -8.16 -1.10 1.87
N PHE A 25 -8.19 -2.42 1.74
CA PHE A 25 -8.21 -3.13 0.47
C PHE A 25 -9.58 -3.78 0.31
N HIS A 26 -10.23 -3.58 -0.82
CA HIS A 26 -11.55 -4.14 -1.10
C HIS A 26 -11.59 -4.71 -2.52
N ARG A 27 -11.91 -6.00 -2.64
CA ARG A 27 -12.05 -6.65 -3.94
C ARG A 27 -13.41 -6.30 -4.52
N MET A 28 -13.41 -5.54 -5.62
CA MET A 28 -14.60 -5.05 -6.30
C MET A 28 -14.52 -5.44 -7.78
N ASP A 29 -15.48 -6.24 -8.25
CA ASP A 29 -15.65 -6.60 -9.67
C ASP A 29 -14.37 -7.10 -10.36
N GLY A 30 -13.57 -7.92 -9.66
CA GLY A 30 -12.32 -8.49 -10.18
C GLY A 30 -11.09 -7.56 -10.05
N HIS A 31 -11.28 -6.34 -9.55
CA HIS A 31 -10.22 -5.38 -9.27
C HIS A 31 -10.01 -5.21 -7.77
N LEU A 32 -8.86 -4.66 -7.40
CA LEU A 32 -8.55 -4.28 -6.03
C LEU A 32 -8.69 -2.76 -5.87
N MET A 33 -9.66 -2.33 -5.06
CA MET A 33 -9.77 -0.95 -4.61
C MET A 33 -8.89 -0.75 -3.38
N VAL A 34 -8.05 0.27 -3.40
CA VAL A 34 -7.24 0.69 -2.26
C VAL A 34 -7.74 2.05 -1.77
N HIS A 35 -8.00 2.14 -0.47
CA HIS A 35 -8.39 3.38 0.20
C HIS A 35 -7.39 3.68 1.32
N ALA A 36 -6.54 4.68 1.12
CA ALA A 36 -5.59 5.14 2.11
C ALA A 36 -6.15 6.36 2.85
N ARG A 37 -6.21 6.27 4.18
CA ARG A 37 -6.57 7.36 5.09
C ARG A 37 -5.44 7.56 6.08
N LEU A 38 -4.54 8.49 5.77
CA LEU A 38 -3.31 8.71 6.53
C LEU A 38 -3.18 10.18 6.96
N SER A 39 -2.40 10.42 8.00
CA SER A 39 -2.07 11.75 8.51
C SER A 39 -0.64 11.78 9.02
N GLY A 40 -0.08 12.98 9.18
CA GLY A 40 1.29 13.16 9.67
C GLY A 40 2.37 12.99 8.59
N LEU A 41 1.96 13.01 7.31
CA LEU A 41 2.88 13.07 6.18
C LEU A 41 3.41 14.50 6.02
N GLN A 42 4.51 14.64 5.26
CA GLN A 42 4.97 15.96 4.82
C GLN A 42 3.87 16.63 3.96
N PRO A 43 3.43 17.85 4.30
CA PRO A 43 2.42 18.57 3.52
C PRO A 43 2.81 18.82 2.07
N ASP A 44 1.81 18.85 1.19
CA ASP A 44 1.94 19.16 -0.24
C ASP A 44 2.99 18.32 -1.00
N ALA A 45 3.27 17.10 -0.52
CA ALA A 45 4.28 16.20 -1.06
C ALA A 45 3.67 14.88 -1.56
N GLU A 46 4.36 14.27 -2.52
CA GLU A 46 4.10 12.90 -2.96
C GLU A 46 4.98 11.92 -2.19
N HIS A 47 4.41 10.77 -1.84
CA HIS A 47 5.06 9.73 -1.06
C HIS A 47 4.94 8.38 -1.78
N GLY A 48 6.06 7.67 -1.89
CA GLY A 48 6.06 6.30 -2.39
C GLY A 48 5.20 5.40 -1.50
N PHE A 49 4.49 4.46 -2.11
CA PHE A 49 3.54 3.61 -1.41
C PHE A 49 3.61 2.19 -1.95
N HIS A 50 3.90 1.24 -1.07
CA HIS A 50 4.23 -0.12 -1.47
C HIS A 50 3.67 -1.15 -0.49
N VAL A 51 3.35 -2.33 -1.01
CA VAL A 51 3.17 -3.53 -0.20
C VAL A 51 4.53 -4.22 -0.06
N HIS A 52 4.93 -4.56 1.15
CA HIS A 52 6.17 -5.28 1.43
C HIS A 52 5.93 -6.78 1.56
N GLU A 53 6.98 -7.58 1.36
CA GLU A 53 6.90 -9.04 1.31
C GLU A 53 6.59 -9.71 2.66
N THR A 54 6.88 -9.02 3.77
CA THR A 54 6.63 -9.53 5.12
C THR A 54 5.63 -8.64 5.86
N GLY A 55 4.57 -9.23 6.39
CA GLY A 55 3.59 -8.57 7.26
C GLY A 55 4.12 -8.28 8.68
N ASN A 56 5.38 -7.89 8.82
CA ASN A 56 6.04 -7.64 10.09
C ASN A 56 6.55 -6.19 10.17
N CYS A 57 5.92 -5.38 11.02
CA CYS A 57 6.28 -3.98 11.23
C CYS A 57 7.01 -3.74 12.57
N ALA A 58 7.63 -4.76 13.16
CA ALA A 58 8.19 -4.69 14.51
C ALA A 58 9.47 -3.84 14.64
N SER A 59 10.28 -3.72 13.58
CA SER A 59 11.48 -2.87 13.63
C SER A 59 11.10 -1.40 13.78
N THR A 60 11.86 -0.64 14.58
CA THR A 60 11.59 0.78 14.82
C THR A 60 11.70 1.65 13.57
N ASP A 61 12.43 1.19 12.56
CA ASP A 61 12.60 1.79 11.23
C ASP A 61 11.79 1.07 10.14
N ALA A 62 10.90 0.14 10.51
CA ALA A 62 10.12 -0.72 9.62
C ALA A 62 10.92 -1.70 8.72
N SER A 63 12.23 -1.86 8.92
CA SER A 63 13.07 -2.80 8.13
C SER A 63 12.61 -4.25 8.19
N SER A 64 11.90 -4.66 9.24
CA SER A 64 11.33 -6.01 9.39
C SER A 64 10.29 -6.38 8.33
N ALA A 65 9.77 -5.40 7.58
CA ALA A 65 8.82 -5.63 6.49
C ALA A 65 9.49 -6.29 5.26
N GLY A 66 10.82 -6.20 5.16
CA GLY A 66 11.57 -6.74 4.02
C GLY A 66 11.48 -5.87 2.77
N GLY A 67 11.77 -6.46 1.61
CA GLY A 67 11.66 -5.78 0.32
C GLY A 67 10.22 -5.49 -0.10
N HIS A 68 10.06 -4.83 -1.24
CA HIS A 68 8.75 -4.69 -1.87
C HIS A 68 8.27 -6.07 -2.30
N PHE A 69 6.96 -6.33 -2.17
CA PHE A 69 6.38 -7.57 -2.63
C PHE A 69 6.56 -7.73 -4.15
N GLN A 70 7.27 -8.77 -4.58
CA GLN A 70 7.60 -9.04 -5.97
C GLN A 70 7.20 -10.49 -6.32
N ALA A 71 6.14 -10.67 -7.09
CA ALA A 71 5.67 -11.99 -7.50
C ALA A 71 6.20 -12.44 -8.87
N ASP A 72 6.64 -11.49 -9.70
CA ASP A 72 6.91 -11.65 -11.14
C ASP A 72 8.37 -11.36 -11.55
N GLY A 73 9.25 -11.08 -10.57
CA GLY A 73 10.67 -10.83 -10.80
C GLY A 73 11.01 -9.49 -11.48
N GLN A 74 10.04 -8.58 -11.61
CA GLN A 74 10.24 -7.28 -12.25
C GLN A 74 11.04 -6.31 -11.37
N PRO A 75 11.87 -5.40 -11.92
CA PRO A 75 12.56 -4.39 -11.11
C PRO A 75 11.57 -3.41 -10.45
N HIS A 76 12.03 -2.62 -9.49
CA HIS A 76 11.26 -1.47 -9.01
C HIS A 76 11.04 -0.46 -10.15
N GLY A 77 9.83 0.12 -10.21
CA GLY A 77 9.51 1.10 -11.24
C GLY A 77 8.20 1.85 -11.02
N PRO A 78 7.91 2.85 -11.86
CA PRO A 78 6.66 3.62 -11.77
C PRO A 78 5.47 2.83 -12.35
N PRO A 79 4.23 3.21 -11.98
CA PRO A 79 3.03 2.68 -12.62
C PRO A 79 3.08 2.82 -14.15
N GLY A 80 2.73 1.76 -14.88
CA GLY A 80 2.71 1.74 -16.35
C GLY A 80 4.04 1.35 -17.01
N ALA A 81 5.09 1.09 -16.24
CA ALA A 81 6.32 0.45 -16.67
C ALA A 81 6.49 -0.93 -16.02
N ALA A 82 7.62 -1.60 -16.24
CA ALA A 82 7.99 -2.75 -15.41
C ALA A 82 8.24 -2.27 -13.97
N HIS A 83 7.54 -2.85 -13.00
CA HIS A 83 7.61 -2.48 -11.59
C HIS A 83 7.31 -3.71 -10.70
N HIS A 84 7.67 -3.68 -9.41
CA HIS A 84 7.31 -4.78 -8.50
C HIS A 84 5.79 -4.91 -8.41
N THR A 85 5.30 -6.13 -8.16
CA THR A 85 3.86 -6.37 -7.94
C THR A 85 3.29 -5.49 -6.82
N GLY A 86 4.07 -5.21 -5.77
CA GLY A 86 3.70 -4.37 -4.64
C GLY A 86 3.92 -2.88 -4.83
N ASP A 87 4.43 -2.42 -5.98
CA ASP A 87 4.57 -0.98 -6.26
C ASP A 87 3.21 -0.37 -6.59
N LEU A 88 2.76 0.58 -5.78
CA LEU A 88 1.44 1.22 -5.92
C LEU A 88 1.57 2.68 -6.39
N PRO A 89 0.49 3.28 -6.91
CA PRO A 89 0.44 4.72 -7.13
C PRO A 89 0.84 5.50 -5.87
N ALA A 90 1.63 6.55 -6.06
CA ALA A 90 2.05 7.43 -4.97
C ALA A 90 0.85 8.04 -4.23
N LEU A 91 1.04 8.29 -2.94
CA LEU A 91 0.08 9.03 -2.13
C LEU A 91 0.41 10.51 -2.18
N LYS A 92 -0.61 11.35 -2.38
CA LYS A 92 -0.46 12.80 -2.36
C LYS A 92 -1.05 13.38 -1.10
N ALA A 93 -0.19 13.95 -0.25
CA ALA A 93 -0.61 14.64 0.96
C ALA A 93 -1.14 16.04 0.63
N ASP A 94 -2.20 16.46 1.33
CA ASP A 94 -2.70 17.83 1.29
C ASP A 94 -1.82 18.80 2.10
N ALA A 95 -2.19 20.07 2.13
CA ALA A 95 -1.50 21.13 2.88
C ALA A 95 -1.46 20.90 4.40
N ASN A 96 -2.22 19.92 4.92
CA ASN A 96 -2.24 19.53 6.32
C ASN A 96 -1.49 18.20 6.57
N GLY A 97 -0.85 17.63 5.55
CA GLY A 97 -0.16 16.34 5.68
C GLY A 97 -1.11 15.15 5.76
N ASN A 98 -2.34 15.28 5.24
CA ASN A 98 -3.35 14.23 5.22
C ASN A 98 -3.51 13.62 3.82
N VAL A 99 -3.85 12.34 3.79
CA VAL A 99 -4.23 11.59 2.59
C VAL A 99 -5.61 10.97 2.83
N ASP A 100 -6.55 11.22 1.92
CA ASP A 100 -7.81 10.48 1.79
C ASP A 100 -7.97 10.10 0.31
N GLN A 101 -7.23 9.08 -0.12
CA GLN A 101 -7.06 8.73 -1.54
C GLN A 101 -7.63 7.34 -1.82
N LYS A 102 -8.43 7.24 -2.90
CA LYS A 102 -8.97 5.97 -3.42
C LYS A 102 -8.49 5.76 -4.84
N PHE A 103 -8.02 4.56 -5.16
CA PHE A 103 -7.71 4.17 -6.52
C PHE A 103 -8.00 2.69 -6.77
N MET A 104 -8.34 2.38 -8.01
CA MET A 104 -8.49 1.01 -8.49
C MET A 104 -7.18 0.56 -9.10
N LEU A 105 -6.73 -0.64 -8.73
CA LEU A 105 -5.58 -1.27 -9.35
C LEU A 105 -6.02 -2.02 -10.61
N ALA A 106 -5.44 -1.65 -11.75
CA ALA A 106 -5.60 -2.37 -13.01
C ALA A 106 -4.70 -3.62 -13.06
N SER A 107 -3.57 -3.58 -12.34
CA SER A 107 -2.59 -4.64 -12.15
C SER A 107 -1.91 -4.47 -10.78
N GLY A 108 -1.19 -5.49 -10.30
CA GLY A 108 -0.50 -5.45 -9.00
C GLY A 108 -0.99 -6.55 -8.05
N PRO A 109 -0.98 -6.31 -6.72
CA PRO A 109 -1.39 -7.32 -5.76
C PRO A 109 -2.89 -7.58 -5.84
N THR A 110 -3.31 -8.80 -5.47
CA THR A 110 -4.72 -9.20 -5.38
C THR A 110 -5.02 -9.73 -3.98
N MET A 111 -6.30 -9.94 -3.69
CA MET A 111 -6.76 -10.66 -2.47
C MET A 111 -7.32 -12.06 -2.80
N ASP A 112 -6.87 -12.60 -3.93
CA ASP A 112 -7.17 -13.97 -4.34
C ASP A 112 -6.22 -14.96 -3.65
N GLN A 113 -6.57 -16.25 -3.66
CA GLN A 113 -5.71 -17.27 -3.07
C GLN A 113 -4.35 -17.26 -3.76
N GLY A 114 -3.29 -17.17 -2.97
CA GLY A 114 -1.93 -17.19 -3.48
C GLY A 114 -1.49 -18.61 -3.85
N PRO A 115 -0.39 -18.77 -4.59
CA PRO A 115 0.17 -20.08 -4.93
C PRO A 115 0.63 -20.91 -3.71
N ARG A 116 0.60 -20.33 -2.50
CA ARG A 116 1.00 -20.97 -1.25
C ARG A 116 -0.14 -21.17 -0.23
N GLY A 117 -1.40 -20.95 -0.64
CA GLY A 117 -2.59 -21.07 0.22
C GLY A 117 -2.79 -19.82 1.06
#